data_AF-A0A7C2J7M3-F1
#
_entry.id   AF-A0A7C2J7M3-F1
#
_cell.length_a   1.000
_cell.length_b   1.000
_cell.length_c   1.000
_cell.angle_alpha   90.00
_cell.angle_beta   90.00
_cell.angle_gamma   90.00
#
_symmetry.space_group_name_H-M   'P 1'
#
loop_
_entity.id
_entity.type
_entity.pdbx_description
1 polymer ?
#
loop_
_entity_poly.entity_id
_entity_poly.type
_entity_poly.pdbx_seq_one_letter_code
_entity_poly.pdbx_strand_id
1 'polypeptide(L)'
;MKNKILKTFSMLGLITVISLTTVSAQAPVRLKVDVPFDFVVGEKTLPAGQYSVRSASRNLQDALLIQSADGRNSALVLTNAITGKTGESRARLIFHQYG
;
A
#
# COMPACT_ATOMS: atom_id res chain seq x y z
N MET A 1 -25.65 -11.33 -47.88
CA MET A 1 -25.84 -11.17 -46.41
C MET A 1 -24.82 -11.94 -45.57
N LYS A 2 -24.28 -13.09 -46.03
CA LYS A 2 -23.31 -13.95 -45.32
C LYS A 2 -21.96 -13.26 -44.97
N ASN A 3 -21.53 -12.33 -45.81
CA ASN A 3 -20.24 -11.63 -45.73
C ASN A 3 -20.28 -10.43 -44.75
N LYS A 4 -21.48 -9.90 -44.46
CA LYS A 4 -21.67 -8.85 -43.44
C LYS A 4 -21.64 -9.45 -42.03
N ILE A 5 -22.25 -10.62 -41.87
CA ILE A 5 -22.28 -11.39 -40.61
C ILE A 5 -20.87 -11.82 -40.21
N LEU A 6 -20.05 -12.30 -41.15
CA LEU A 6 -18.66 -12.70 -40.86
C LEU A 6 -17.77 -11.50 -40.45
N LYS A 7 -18.03 -10.32 -41.02
CA LYS A 7 -17.34 -9.07 -40.64
C LYS A 7 -17.77 -8.55 -39.26
N THR A 8 -19.06 -8.61 -38.92
CA THR A 8 -19.54 -8.25 -37.57
C THR A 8 -19.05 -9.23 -36.51
N PHE A 9 -18.98 -10.53 -36.80
CA PHE A 9 -18.37 -11.51 -35.87
C PHE A 9 -16.86 -11.29 -35.68
N SER A 10 -16.13 -10.98 -36.76
CA SER A 10 -14.69 -10.68 -36.66
C SER A 10 -14.42 -9.39 -35.87
N MET A 11 -15.29 -8.38 -36.01
CA MET A 11 -15.20 -7.12 -35.26
C MET A 11 -15.58 -7.30 -33.77
N LEU A 12 -16.56 -8.16 -33.47
CA LEU A 12 -16.96 -8.46 -32.09
C LEU A 12 -15.89 -9.30 -31.35
N GLY A 13 -15.23 -10.24 -32.04
CA GLY A 13 -14.14 -11.04 -31.47
C GLY A 13 -12.89 -10.21 -31.12
N LEU A 14 -12.61 -9.14 -31.87
CA LEU A 14 -11.48 -8.25 -31.59
C LEU A 14 -11.67 -7.42 -30.30
N ILE A 15 -12.91 -7.09 -29.96
CA ILE A 15 -13.24 -6.30 -28.76
C ILE A 15 -13.10 -7.15 -27.49
N THR A 16 -13.38 -8.45 -27.54
CA THR A 16 -13.30 -9.36 -26.37
C THR A 16 -11.87 -9.59 -25.88
N VAL A 17 -10.86 -9.47 -26.75
CA VAL A 17 -9.44 -9.69 -26.40
C VAL A 17 -8.89 -8.55 -25.52
N ILE A 18 -9.46 -7.34 -25.62
CA ILE A 18 -8.97 -6.15 -24.91
C ILE A 18 -9.47 -6.08 -23.46
N SER A 19 -10.52 -6.83 -23.11
CA SER A 19 -11.19 -6.77 -21.79
C SER A 19 -10.50 -7.54 -20.66
N LEU A 20 -9.33 -8.13 -20.88
CA LEU A 20 -8.61 -8.93 -19.86
C LEU A 20 -7.64 -8.13 -18.98
N THR A 21 -7.61 -6.81 -19.08
CA THR A 21 -6.76 -5.99 -18.21
C THR A 21 -7.42 -5.77 -16.85
N THR A 22 -7.23 -6.71 -15.94
CA THR A 22 -7.54 -6.50 -14.52
C THR A 22 -6.50 -5.56 -13.92
N VAL A 23 -6.77 -4.25 -13.99
CA VAL A 23 -6.03 -3.26 -13.20
C VAL A 23 -6.41 -3.48 -11.73
N SER A 24 -5.59 -4.26 -11.04
CA SER A 24 -5.71 -4.45 -9.60
C SER A 24 -5.14 -3.23 -8.87
N ALA A 25 -5.96 -2.20 -8.65
CA ALA A 25 -5.62 -1.03 -7.84
C ALA A 25 -5.65 -1.33 -6.31
N GLN A 26 -5.38 -2.57 -5.92
CA GLN A 26 -5.25 -2.99 -4.52
C GLN A 26 -3.89 -2.50 -3.99
N ALA A 27 -3.68 -1.18 -3.98
CA ALA A 27 -2.52 -0.58 -3.36
C ALA A 27 -2.67 -0.79 -1.84
N PRO A 28 -1.75 -1.52 -1.17
CA PRO A 28 -1.77 -1.57 0.29
C PRO A 28 -1.70 -0.14 0.80
N VAL A 29 -2.50 0.17 1.83
CA VAL A 29 -2.49 1.50 2.47
C VAL A 29 -1.04 1.82 2.84
N ARG A 30 -0.48 2.80 2.15
CA ARG A 30 0.93 3.18 2.25
C ARG A 30 0.99 4.64 2.64
N LEU A 31 1.32 4.90 3.90
CA LEU A 31 1.68 6.24 4.33
C LEU A 31 3.12 6.49 3.89
N LYS A 32 3.37 7.61 3.21
CA LYS A 32 4.71 8.11 2.93
C LYS A 32 4.95 9.36 3.76
N VAL A 33 6.13 9.46 4.36
CA VAL A 33 6.49 10.56 5.25
C VAL A 33 7.97 10.91 5.05
N ASP A 34 8.27 12.19 5.17
CA ASP A 34 9.64 12.69 5.29
C ASP A 34 9.87 13.08 6.75
N VAL A 35 10.83 12.41 7.40
CA VAL A 35 11.11 12.57 8.84
C VAL A 35 12.45 13.30 9.00
N PRO A 36 12.48 14.52 9.56
CA PRO A 36 13.68 15.35 9.58
C PRO A 36 14.65 15.06 10.74
N PHE A 37 14.45 13.98 11.49
CA PHE A 37 15.25 13.60 12.65
C PHE A 37 15.33 12.08 12.79
N ASP A 38 16.31 11.61 13.56
CA ASP A 38 16.43 10.20 13.93
C ASP A 38 15.30 9.82 14.89
N PHE A 39 14.66 8.68 14.64
CA PHE A 39 13.49 8.24 15.40
C PHE A 39 13.57 6.75 15.73
N VAL A 40 12.95 6.37 16.83
CA VAL A 40 12.97 4.99 17.32
C VAL A 40 11.67 4.28 16.97
N VAL A 41 11.79 3.05 16.47
CA VAL A 41 10.68 2.15 16.20
C VAL A 41 10.99 0.81 16.86
N GLY A 42 10.26 0.49 17.94
CA GLY A 42 10.60 -0.65 18.80
C GLY A 42 11.98 -0.45 19.43
N GLU A 43 12.91 -1.34 19.12
CA GLU A 43 14.31 -1.26 19.61
C GLU A 43 15.28 -0.67 18.56
N LYS A 44 14.78 -0.23 17.40
CA LYS A 44 15.62 0.22 16.30
C LYS A 44 15.56 1.73 16.13
N THR A 45 16.72 2.36 16.12
CA THR A 45 16.87 3.76 15.69
C THR A 45 16.98 3.81 14.17
N LEU A 46 16.13 4.62 13.54
CA LEU A 46 16.10 4.87 12.11
C LEU A 46 16.55 6.32 11.86
N PRO A 47 17.45 6.56 10.91
CA PRO A 47 17.94 7.90 10.63
C PRO A 47 16.87 8.77 9.96
N ALA A 48 17.03 10.09 10.04
CA ALA A 48 16.24 11.05 9.26
C ALA A 48 16.16 10.67 7.76
N GLY A 49 15.00 10.89 7.15
CA GLY A 49 14.79 10.68 5.72
C GLY A 49 13.37 10.30 5.33
N GLN A 50 13.22 9.82 4.09
CA GLN A 50 11.93 9.41 3.55
C GLN A 50 11.62 7.95 3.88
N TYR A 51 10.46 7.73 4.48
CA TYR A 51 9.96 6.42 4.87
C TYR A 51 8.58 6.14 4.31
N SER A 52 8.28 4.85 4.20
CA SER A 52 6.92 4.38 4.01
C SER A 52 6.50 3.43 5.11
N VAL A 53 5.26 3.59 5.56
CA VAL A 53 4.59 2.72 6.54
C VAL A 53 3.46 1.99 5.81
N ARG A 54 3.48 0.68 5.88
CA ARG A 54 2.51 -0.21 5.22
C ARG A 54 2.31 -1.48 6.03
N SER A 55 1.22 -2.21 5.82
CA SER A 55 1.09 -3.57 6.35
C SER A 55 2.22 -4.46 5.83
N ALA A 56 2.75 -5.32 6.69
CA ALA A 56 3.87 -6.21 6.36
C ALA A 56 3.51 -7.23 5.27
N SER A 57 2.27 -7.73 5.30
CA SER A 57 1.70 -8.59 4.25
C SER A 57 0.19 -8.37 4.11
N ARG A 58 -0.39 -8.76 2.98
CA ARG A 58 -1.85 -8.73 2.78
C ARG A 58 -2.61 -9.60 3.79
N ASN A 59 -1.99 -10.69 4.23
CA ASN A 59 -2.59 -11.65 5.17
C ASN A 59 -2.24 -11.35 6.64
N LEU A 60 -1.29 -10.44 6.90
CA LEU A 60 -0.83 -10.06 8.24
C LEU A 60 -1.10 -8.58 8.42
N GLN A 61 -2.33 -8.26 8.79
CA GLN A 61 -2.78 -6.89 9.03
C GLN A 61 -2.30 -6.35 10.39
N ASP A 62 -1.92 -7.26 11.30
CA ASP A 62 -1.46 -6.94 12.66
C ASP A 62 0.02 -6.57 12.74
N ALA A 63 0.67 -6.35 11.59
CA ALA A 63 2.07 -5.94 11.52
C ALA A 63 2.26 -4.81 10.52
N LEU A 64 3.00 -3.77 10.92
CA LEU A 64 3.44 -2.68 10.06
C LEU A 64 4.92 -2.79 9.76
N LEU A 65 5.27 -2.55 8.50
CA LEU A 65 6.64 -2.37 8.04
C LEU A 65 6.89 -0.89 7.76
N ILE A 66 7.85 -0.34 8.47
CA ILE A 66 8.43 0.98 8.25
C ILE A 66 9.71 0.76 7.45
N GLN A 67 9.84 1.38 6.28
CA GLN A 67 10.99 1.16 5.40
C GLN A 67 11.40 2.46 4.71
N SER A 68 12.72 2.73 4.67
CA SER A 68 13.31 3.86 3.96
C SER A 68 13.09 3.75 2.45
N ALA A 69 13.12 4.88 1.75
CA ALA A 69 12.92 4.92 0.30
C ALA A 69 13.95 4.07 -0.48
N ASP A 70 15.18 3.98 0.03
CA ASP A 70 16.27 3.15 -0.54
C ASP A 70 16.23 1.68 -0.09
N GLY A 71 15.31 1.31 0.80
CA GLY A 71 15.15 -0.03 1.35
C GLY A 71 16.21 -0.48 2.35
N ARG A 72 17.23 0.35 2.66
CA ARG A 72 18.36 -0.03 3.53
C ARG A 72 17.99 -0.04 5.01
N ASN A 73 17.07 0.81 5.42
CA ASN A 73 16.60 0.93 6.80
C ASN A 73 15.16 0.46 6.89
N SER A 74 14.88 -0.46 7.81
CA SER A 74 13.53 -0.95 8.04
C SER A 74 13.31 -1.44 9.47
N ALA A 75 12.06 -1.36 9.92
CA ALA A 75 11.59 -1.89 11.18
C ALA A 75 10.20 -2.52 11.00
N LEU A 76 9.97 -3.66 11.65
CA LEU A 76 8.68 -4.34 11.65
C LEU A 76 8.10 -4.27 13.05
N VAL A 77 6.83 -3.85 13.16
CA VAL A 77 6.15 -3.59 14.43
C VAL A 77 4.83 -4.33 14.44
N LEU A 78 4.56 -5.05 15.53
CA LEU A 78 3.25 -5.64 15.77
C LEU A 78 2.28 -4.58 16.29
N THR A 79 1.08 -4.56 15.75
CA THR A 79 0.01 -3.62 16.11
C THR A 79 -1.17 -4.38 16.68
N ASN A 80 -1.86 -3.78 17.65
CA ASN A 80 -3.15 -4.28 18.09
C ASN A 80 -4.25 -3.68 17.20
N ALA A 81 -5.12 -4.53 16.67
CA ALA A 81 -6.28 -4.07 15.91
C ALA A 81 -7.24 -3.28 16.81
N ILE A 82 -7.67 -2.12 16.36
CA ILE A 82 -8.71 -1.36 17.05
C ILE A 82 -10.06 -2.00 16.73
N THR A 83 -10.72 -2.59 17.74
CA THR A 83 -12.08 -3.11 17.59
C THR A 83 -13.10 -2.00 17.89
N GLY A 84 -13.58 -1.30 16.86
CA GLY A 84 -14.65 -0.31 16.99
C GLY A 84 -14.66 0.77 15.89
N LYS A 85 -15.79 1.47 15.70
CA LYS A 85 -15.86 2.67 14.87
C LYS A 85 -15.23 3.84 15.61
N THR A 86 -13.92 4.01 15.49
CA THR A 86 -13.30 5.28 15.86
C THR A 86 -13.70 6.32 14.81
N GLY A 87 -14.23 7.47 15.23
CA GLY A 87 -14.66 8.56 14.31
C GLY A 87 -13.51 9.19 13.50
N GLU A 88 -12.29 8.69 13.67
CA GLU A 88 -11.05 9.14 13.07
C GLU A 88 -10.70 8.23 11.88
N SER A 89 -11.17 8.61 10.70
CA SER A 89 -10.94 7.85 9.46
C SER A 89 -9.58 8.12 8.81
N ARG A 90 -8.69 8.90 9.42
CA ARG A 90 -7.43 9.35 8.79
C ARG A 90 -6.20 8.74 9.46
N ALA A 91 -5.39 8.03 8.68
CA ALA A 91 -4.09 7.54 9.12
C ALA A 91 -3.16 8.71 9.49
N ARG A 92 -2.49 8.61 10.64
CA ARG A 92 -1.54 9.62 11.16
C ARG A 92 -0.30 8.91 11.69
N LEU A 93 0.84 9.59 11.61
CA LEU A 93 2.09 9.20 12.26
C LEU A 93 2.44 10.28 13.26
N ILE A 94 2.55 9.91 14.54
CA ILE A 94 2.80 10.83 15.65
C ILE A 94 4.14 10.45 16.25
N PHE A 95 5.02 11.45 16.42
CA PHE A 95 6.30 11.29 17.07
C PHE A 95 6.22 11.87 18.47
N HIS A 96 6.53 11.06 19.48
CA HIS A 96 6.64 11.49 20.86
C HIS A 96 8.11 11.70 21.20
N GLN A 97 8.43 12.87 21.77
CA GLN A 97 9.75 13.15 22.31
C GLN A 97 9.78 12.69 23.76
N TYR A 98 10.61 11.70 24.06
CA TYR A 98 10.93 11.30 25.43
C TYR A 98 12.26 11.97 25.78
N GLY A 99 12.26 12.80 26.82
CA GLY A 99 13.43 13.56 27.28
C GLY A 99 14.42 12.72 28.07
#